data_AF-A0A8H2QJ19-F1
#
_entry.id   AF-A0A8H2QJ19-F1
#
_cell.length_a   1.000
_cell.length_b   1.000
_cell.length_c   1.000
_cell.angle_alpha   90.00
_cell.angle_beta   90.00
_cell.angle_gamma   90.00
#
_symmetry.space_group_name_H-M   'P 1'
#
loop_
_entity.id
_entity.type
_entity.pdbx_description
1 polymer ?
#
loop_
_entity_poly.entity_id
_entity_poly.type
_entity_poly.pdbx_seq_one_letter_code
_entity_poly.pdbx_strand_id
1 'polypeptide(L)'
;MFSILASVYFLKRSFKEHSLIFTISKSLEEYNQAKINVLTDLAQPLNSNITILQQDLVPKIGVVIIGEATSRWHMQLYGYNRKINPLLSEIKEELFVFEDAISPHVMTIRSFEKDLALHSFETPQHNANFSVVQLANSAGFNTHWISNQEPVGFTESIPTIIGSAAKQTSFLATNSYNYSIYDEDVLPELAKALKRNGERQLVFLHLIGTHRLI
;
A
#
# COMPACT_ATOMS: atom_id res chain seq x y z
N MET A 1 -8.29 -34.73 46.02
CA MET A 1 -9.01 -34.30 44.80
C MET A 1 -8.59 -32.90 44.35
N PHE A 2 -8.56 -31.91 45.25
CA PHE A 2 -8.16 -30.52 44.94
C PHE A 2 -6.71 -30.38 44.42
N SER A 3 -5.76 -31.10 45.04
CA SER A 3 -4.35 -31.11 44.66
C SER A 3 -4.09 -31.73 43.27
N ILE A 4 -4.86 -32.74 42.87
CA ILE A 4 -4.75 -33.36 41.54
C ILE A 4 -5.26 -32.40 40.46
N LEU A 5 -6.39 -31.72 40.71
CA LEU A 5 -6.94 -30.73 39.80
C LEU A 5 -6.01 -29.52 39.64
N ALA A 6 -5.40 -29.04 40.73
CA ALA A 6 -4.41 -27.97 40.69
C ALA A 6 -3.17 -28.37 39.88
N SER A 7 -2.62 -29.57 40.09
CA SER A 7 -1.46 -30.05 39.33
C SER A 7 -1.75 -30.21 37.84
N VAL A 8 -2.94 -30.73 37.48
CA VAL A 8 -3.36 -30.82 36.07
C VAL A 8 -3.52 -29.44 35.45
N TYR A 9 -4.03 -28.46 36.20
CA TYR A 9 -4.15 -27.07 35.75
C TYR A 9 -2.77 -26.44 35.50
N PHE A 10 -1.83 -26.57 36.44
CA PHE A 10 -0.47 -26.02 36.30
C PHE A 10 0.32 -26.71 35.19
N LEU A 11 0.18 -28.04 35.03
CA LEU A 11 0.80 -28.78 33.92
C LEU A 11 0.22 -28.36 32.57
N LYS A 12 -1.11 -28.23 32.45
CA LYS A 12 -1.74 -27.72 31.22
C LYS A 12 -1.33 -26.29 30.90
N ARG A 13 -1.21 -25.43 31.92
CA ARG A 13 -0.77 -24.04 31.76
C ARG A 13 0.70 -23.95 31.33
N SER A 14 1.59 -24.67 32.02
CA SER A 14 3.02 -24.75 31.67
C SER A 14 3.25 -25.32 30.27
N PHE A 15 2.49 -26.35 29.89
CA PHE A 15 2.55 -26.92 28.53
C PHE A 15 2.08 -25.93 27.47
N LYS A 16 1.08 -25.07 27.75
CA LYS A 16 0.66 -24.00 26.83
C LYS A 16 1.67 -22.85 26.73
N GLU A 17 2.33 -22.48 27.83
CA GLU A 17 3.28 -21.36 27.84
C GLU A 17 4.67 -21.75 27.31
N HIS A 18 5.04 -23.03 27.30
CA HIS A 18 6.37 -23.51 26.89
C HIS A 18 6.39 -24.56 25.76
N SER A 19 5.24 -25.04 25.26
CA SER A 19 5.22 -25.94 24.11
C SER A 19 5.51 -25.17 22.84
N LEU A 20 6.71 -25.34 22.31
CA LEU A 20 7.16 -24.73 21.06
C LEU A 20 6.16 -24.98 19.91
N ILE A 21 5.57 -26.18 19.84
CA ILE A 21 4.57 -26.53 18.80
C ILE A 21 3.29 -25.72 18.99
N PHE A 22 2.80 -25.58 20.23
CA PHE A 22 1.61 -24.79 20.52
C PHE A 22 1.86 -23.29 20.26
N THR A 23 3.03 -22.78 20.65
CA THR A 23 3.42 -21.40 20.38
C THR A 23 3.50 -21.15 18.87
N ILE A 24 4.16 -22.04 18.11
CA ILE A 24 4.24 -21.94 16.64
C ILE A 24 2.84 -22.00 16.02
N SER A 25 1.99 -22.96 16.40
CA SER A 25 0.65 -23.09 15.84
C SER A 25 -0.21 -21.86 16.15
N LYS A 26 -0.16 -21.38 17.39
CA LYS A 26 -0.91 -20.21 17.83
C LYS A 26 -0.39 -18.93 17.15
N SER A 27 0.92 -18.77 17.02
CA SER A 27 1.50 -17.64 16.28
C SER A 27 1.17 -17.68 14.80
N LEU A 28 1.10 -18.86 14.16
CA LEU A 28 0.64 -19.01 12.78
C LEU A 28 -0.84 -18.65 12.63
N GLU A 29 -1.68 -19.08 13.57
CA GLU A 29 -3.11 -18.75 13.60
C GLU A 29 -3.35 -17.24 13.82
N GLU A 30 -2.69 -16.65 14.82
CA GLU A 30 -2.72 -15.21 15.09
C GLU A 30 -2.19 -14.40 13.90
N TYR A 31 -1.11 -14.85 13.26
CA TYR A 31 -0.57 -14.24 12.05
C TYR A 31 -1.58 -14.29 10.89
N ASN A 32 -2.20 -15.45 10.65
CA ASN A 32 -3.19 -15.61 9.58
C ASN A 32 -4.43 -14.76 9.84
N GLN A 33 -4.91 -14.70 11.09
CA GLN A 33 -6.06 -13.89 11.47
C GLN A 33 -5.75 -12.39 11.38
N ALA A 34 -4.60 -11.96 11.88
CA ALA A 34 -4.15 -10.57 11.79
C ALA A 34 -3.97 -10.16 10.32
N LYS A 35 -3.39 -11.03 9.50
CA LYS A 35 -3.33 -10.85 8.04
C LYS A 35 -4.74 -10.67 7.50
N ILE A 36 -5.64 -11.65 7.63
CA ILE A 36 -7.01 -11.58 7.07
C ILE A 36 -7.75 -10.30 7.49
N ASN A 37 -7.69 -9.92 8.77
CA ASN A 37 -8.38 -8.73 9.26
C ASN A 37 -7.78 -7.45 8.65
N VAL A 38 -6.45 -7.32 8.64
CA VAL A 38 -5.76 -6.19 7.99
C VAL A 38 -6.08 -6.15 6.49
N LEU A 39 -6.08 -7.29 5.82
CA LEU A 39 -6.41 -7.37 4.40
C LEU A 39 -7.87 -6.97 4.13
N THR A 40 -8.81 -7.41 4.97
CA THR A 40 -10.24 -7.11 4.79
C THR A 40 -10.56 -5.65 5.09
N ASP A 41 -9.99 -5.08 6.15
CA ASP A 41 -10.26 -3.70 6.57
C ASP A 41 -9.61 -2.68 5.64
N LEU A 42 -8.39 -2.93 5.14
CA LEU A 42 -7.70 -2.02 4.23
C LEU A 42 -8.27 -2.02 2.80
N ALA A 43 -9.02 -3.06 2.42
CA ALA A 43 -9.73 -3.14 1.14
C ALA A 43 -11.04 -2.34 1.11
N GLN A 44 -11.61 -1.99 2.26
CA GLN A 44 -12.86 -1.24 2.30
C GLN A 44 -12.66 0.22 1.93
N PRO A 45 -13.57 0.85 1.16
CA PRO A 45 -13.42 2.26 0.79
C PRO A 45 -13.38 3.24 1.96
N LEU A 46 -14.04 2.91 3.07
CA LEU A 46 -14.09 3.73 4.28
C LEU A 46 -13.63 2.91 5.49
N ASN A 47 -13.09 3.61 6.48
CA ASN A 47 -12.66 3.03 7.75
C ASN A 47 -13.30 3.80 8.91
N SER A 48 -13.92 3.10 9.85
CA SER A 48 -14.63 3.69 10.99
C SER A 48 -13.71 4.41 11.98
N ASN A 49 -12.40 4.14 11.94
CA ASN A 49 -11.42 4.81 12.79
C ASN A 49 -11.07 6.23 12.31
N ILE A 50 -11.54 6.64 11.13
CA ILE A 50 -11.28 7.98 10.59
C ILE A 50 -12.39 8.93 11.03
N THR A 51 -12.03 9.96 11.80
CA THR A 51 -12.94 11.06 12.16
C THR A 51 -12.55 12.33 11.41
N ILE A 52 -13.48 12.89 10.64
CA ILE A 52 -13.28 14.15 9.92
C ILE A 52 -13.71 15.32 10.82
N LEU A 53 -12.74 16.13 11.23
CA LEU A 53 -12.99 17.31 12.07
C LEU A 53 -13.43 18.52 11.24
N GLN A 54 -12.88 18.67 10.04
CA GLN A 54 -13.22 19.73 9.09
C GLN A 54 -13.01 19.21 7.67
N GLN A 55 -13.90 19.62 6.77
CA GLN A 55 -13.82 19.23 5.37
C GLN A 55 -13.92 20.46 4.46
N ASP A 56 -12.88 20.67 3.68
CA ASP A 56 -12.86 21.61 2.55
C ASP A 56 -13.20 20.84 1.27
N LEU A 57 -14.35 21.16 0.67
CA LEU A 57 -14.84 20.51 -0.54
C LEU A 57 -14.46 21.25 -1.84
N VAL A 58 -13.59 22.26 -1.77
CA VAL A 58 -13.08 22.93 -2.98
C VAL A 58 -12.48 21.90 -3.94
N PRO A 59 -12.88 21.92 -5.23
CA PRO A 59 -12.34 21.02 -6.25
C PRO A 59 -10.80 21.08 -6.29
N LYS A 60 -10.17 19.92 -6.14
CA LYS A 60 -8.70 19.74 -6.17
C LYS A 60 -8.40 18.42 -6.86
N ILE A 61 -7.40 18.43 -7.74
CA ILE A 61 -6.94 17.24 -8.43
C ILE A 61 -5.52 16.94 -7.96
N GLY A 62 -5.29 15.71 -7.52
CA GLY A 62 -3.96 15.20 -7.19
C GLY A 62 -3.68 13.90 -7.94
N VAL A 63 -2.42 13.70 -8.29
CA VAL A 63 -1.92 12.44 -8.84
C VAL A 63 -0.77 11.95 -7.96
N VAL A 64 -0.87 10.72 -7.47
CA VAL A 64 0.15 10.05 -6.67
C VAL A 64 0.78 8.97 -7.54
N ILE A 65 2.05 9.13 -7.89
CA ILE A 65 2.79 8.15 -8.69
C ILE A 65 3.59 7.27 -7.74
N ILE A 66 3.27 5.98 -7.73
CA ILE A 66 3.93 4.95 -6.94
C ILE A 66 4.87 4.20 -7.89
N GLY A 67 6.16 4.52 -7.80
CA GLY A 67 7.21 3.86 -8.56
C GLY A 67 7.63 2.52 -7.96
N GLU A 68 8.48 1.80 -8.68
CA GLU A 68 8.99 0.48 -8.28
C GLU A 68 10.48 0.36 -8.60
N ALA A 69 11.24 -0.23 -7.67
CA ALA A 69 12.68 -0.53 -7.76
C ALA A 69 13.62 0.61 -8.23
N THR A 70 13.18 1.87 -8.21
CA THR A 70 13.95 3.03 -8.71
C THR A 70 14.72 3.70 -7.58
N SER A 71 16.01 3.98 -7.80
CA SER A 71 16.90 4.56 -6.79
C SER A 71 17.49 5.90 -7.21
N ARG A 72 17.55 6.87 -6.28
CA ARG A 72 18.14 8.20 -6.50
C ARG A 72 19.57 8.15 -7.04
N TRP A 73 20.33 7.11 -6.67
CA TRP A 73 21.72 6.90 -7.09
C TRP A 73 21.90 6.76 -8.61
N HIS A 74 20.83 6.46 -9.36
CA HIS A 74 20.88 6.26 -10.82
C HIS A 74 20.04 7.30 -11.59
N MET A 75 19.69 8.43 -10.97
CA MET A 75 18.84 9.47 -11.55
C MET A 75 19.65 10.75 -11.78
N GLN A 76 19.64 11.27 -13.01
CA GLN A 76 20.32 12.52 -13.40
C GLN A 76 19.85 13.70 -12.53
N LEU A 77 18.55 13.73 -12.21
CA LEU A 77 17.94 14.73 -11.31
C LEU A 77 18.70 14.90 -9.97
N TYR A 78 19.29 13.81 -9.46
CA TYR A 78 20.03 13.75 -8.20
C TYR A 78 21.56 13.75 -8.38
N GLY A 79 22.06 14.14 -9.56
CA GLY A 79 23.50 14.27 -9.83
C GLY A 79 24.16 13.03 -10.44
N TYR A 80 23.41 12.00 -10.85
CA TYR A 80 23.96 10.89 -11.62
C TYR A 80 24.49 11.37 -12.98
N ASN A 81 25.66 10.87 -13.39
CA ASN A 81 26.39 11.38 -14.54
C ASN A 81 25.75 11.04 -15.91
N ARG A 82 24.91 9.99 -15.97
CA ARG A 82 24.21 9.59 -17.22
C ARG A 82 22.85 10.27 -17.29
N LYS A 83 22.46 10.67 -18.50
CA LYS A 83 21.15 11.28 -18.79
C LYS A 83 20.01 10.25 -18.81
N ILE A 84 19.65 9.73 -17.65
CA ILE A 84 18.63 8.66 -17.52
C ILE A 84 17.20 9.21 -17.41
N ASN A 85 17.02 10.43 -16.89
CA ASN A 85 15.73 11.11 -16.78
C ASN A 85 15.81 12.58 -17.22
N PRO A 86 16.11 12.84 -18.50
CA PRO A 86 16.31 14.19 -19.02
C PRO A 86 15.06 15.07 -18.88
N LEU A 87 13.87 14.53 -19.16
CA LEU A 87 12.61 15.27 -19.06
C LEU A 87 12.31 15.75 -17.62
N LEU A 88 12.63 14.96 -16.60
CA LEU A 88 12.52 15.39 -15.20
C LEU A 88 13.57 16.46 -14.84
N SER A 89 14.75 16.38 -15.46
CA SER A 89 15.82 17.36 -15.22
C SER A 89 15.52 18.71 -15.88
N GLU A 90 14.80 18.73 -17.00
CA GLU A 90 14.38 19.95 -17.70
C GLU A 90 13.42 20.80 -16.88
N ILE A 91 12.51 20.16 -16.13
CA ILE A 91 11.53 20.85 -15.29
C ILE A 91 11.98 21.02 -13.84
N LYS A 92 13.27 20.81 -13.52
CA LYS A 92 13.78 20.77 -12.14
C LYS A 92 13.38 22.00 -11.30
N GLU A 93 13.37 23.19 -11.89
CA GLU A 93 13.02 24.44 -11.21
C GLU A 93 11.51 24.54 -10.85
N GLU A 94 10.67 23.70 -11.45
CA GLU A 94 9.24 23.55 -11.14
C GLU A 94 8.98 22.45 -10.10
N LEU A 95 10.01 21.69 -9.73
CA LEU A 95 9.91 20.56 -8.82
C LEU A 95 10.39 20.92 -7.42
N PHE A 96 9.63 20.47 -6.41
CA PHE A 96 10.16 20.33 -5.06
C PHE A 96 10.83 18.96 -4.92
N VAL A 97 12.15 18.91 -5.04
CA VAL A 97 12.92 17.66 -5.02
C VAL A 97 13.37 17.34 -3.59
N PHE A 98 12.94 16.18 -3.07
CA PHE A 98 13.41 15.68 -1.77
C PHE A 98 14.73 14.96 -1.94
N GLU A 99 15.81 15.53 -1.41
CA GLU A 99 17.14 14.91 -1.54
C GLU A 99 17.31 13.73 -0.60
N ASP A 100 16.73 13.75 0.60
CA ASP A 100 16.92 12.74 1.66
C ASP A 100 15.66 11.92 1.99
N ALA A 101 15.02 11.38 0.96
CA ALA A 101 13.97 10.38 1.10
C ALA A 101 14.55 8.95 1.07
N ILE A 102 14.19 8.13 2.06
CA ILE A 102 14.63 6.73 2.18
C ILE A 102 13.38 5.86 2.35
N SER A 103 13.26 4.80 1.55
CA SER A 103 12.17 3.83 1.71
C SER A 103 12.27 3.12 3.06
N PRO A 104 11.14 2.86 3.74
CA PRO A 104 11.13 2.21 5.04
C PRO A 104 11.41 0.70 4.99
N HIS A 105 11.49 0.10 3.79
CA HIS A 105 11.90 -1.29 3.60
C HIS A 105 12.33 -1.59 2.14
N VAL A 106 13.29 -2.49 1.96
CA VAL A 106 13.78 -2.94 0.63
C VAL A 106 12.83 -3.86 -0.15
N MET A 107 11.66 -4.22 0.39
CA MET A 107 10.72 -5.16 -0.23
C MET A 107 9.39 -4.44 -0.42
N THR A 108 8.83 -4.47 -1.64
CA THR A 108 7.61 -3.73 -2.02
C THR A 108 6.49 -3.91 -1.01
N ILE A 109 6.15 -5.17 -0.67
CA ILE A 109 5.07 -5.48 0.29
C ILE A 109 5.29 -4.80 1.65
N ARG A 110 6.51 -4.87 2.19
CA ARG A 110 6.85 -4.28 3.50
C ARG A 110 7.01 -2.77 3.46
N SER A 111 7.38 -2.21 2.32
CA SER A 111 7.40 -0.75 2.11
C SER A 111 5.98 -0.23 2.09
N PHE A 112 5.09 -0.84 1.30
CA PHE A 112 3.69 -0.43 1.16
C PHE A 112 2.91 -0.53 2.48
N GLU A 113 3.16 -1.57 3.28
CA GLU A 113 2.61 -1.67 4.64
C GLU A 113 2.92 -0.41 5.47
N LYS A 114 4.05 0.26 5.25
CA LYS A 114 4.45 1.43 6.03
C LYS A 114 4.15 2.77 5.33
N ASP A 115 4.30 2.80 4.01
CA ASP A 115 4.14 4.01 3.19
C ASP A 115 2.67 4.35 2.97
N LEU A 116 1.83 3.33 2.74
CA LEU A 116 0.44 3.52 2.31
C LEU A 116 -0.58 3.12 3.37
N ALA A 117 -0.22 2.26 4.33
CA ALA A 117 -1.03 2.03 5.52
C ALA A 117 -0.47 2.86 6.67
N LEU A 118 -1.32 3.72 7.24
CA LEU A 118 -0.98 4.65 8.31
C LEU A 118 -0.88 3.87 9.62
N HIS A 119 0.27 3.23 9.82
CA HIS A 119 0.68 2.67 11.10
C HIS A 119 1.29 3.78 11.96
N SER A 120 0.95 3.81 13.24
CA SER A 120 1.74 4.60 14.19
C SER A 120 3.13 3.95 14.30
N PHE A 121 4.19 4.71 13.99
CA PHE A 121 5.59 4.25 14.15
C PHE A 121 5.89 3.83 15.61
N GLU A 122 5.22 4.46 16.57
CA GLU A 122 5.44 4.25 18.01
C GLU A 122 4.56 3.14 18.60
N THR A 123 3.43 2.83 17.97
CA THR A 123 2.47 1.82 18.44
C THR A 123 2.02 0.91 17.30
N PRO A 124 2.69 -0.25 17.11
CA PRO A 124 2.34 -1.23 16.08
C PRO A 124 0.98 -1.92 16.30
N GLN A 125 0.12 -1.42 17.19
CA GLN A 125 -1.17 -2.04 17.47
C GLN A 125 -2.04 -2.02 16.21
N HIS A 126 -2.30 -3.22 15.68
CA HIS A 126 -3.08 -3.52 14.49
C HIS A 126 -4.54 -3.03 14.49
N ASN A 127 -5.00 -2.40 15.55
CA ASN A 127 -6.43 -2.25 15.84
C ASN A 127 -7.05 -0.97 15.24
N ALA A 128 -6.25 -0.08 14.64
CA ALA A 128 -6.71 1.20 14.10
C ALA A 128 -5.99 1.59 12.80
N ASN A 129 -5.71 0.61 11.94
CA ASN A 129 -5.01 0.87 10.68
C ASN A 129 -5.99 1.29 9.59
N PHE A 130 -5.65 2.36 8.88
CA PHE A 130 -6.32 2.75 7.63
C PHE A 130 -5.28 3.18 6.59
N SER A 131 -5.63 3.07 5.32
CA SER A 131 -4.75 3.47 4.23
C SER A 131 -4.88 4.94 3.86
N VAL A 132 -3.88 5.46 3.14
CA VAL A 132 -3.96 6.78 2.51
C VAL A 132 -5.13 6.90 1.54
N VAL A 133 -5.54 5.78 0.92
CA VAL A 133 -6.70 5.71 0.02
C VAL A 133 -8.00 5.90 0.81
N GLN A 134 -8.14 5.20 1.94
CA GLN A 134 -9.28 5.37 2.85
C GLN A 134 -9.33 6.78 3.44
N LEU A 135 -8.18 7.35 3.80
CA LEU A 135 -8.09 8.73 4.25
C LEU A 135 -8.57 9.72 3.18
N ALA A 136 -8.14 9.53 1.92
CA ALA A 136 -8.59 10.36 0.82
C ALA A 136 -10.10 10.22 0.56
N ASN A 137 -10.65 9.00 0.64
CA ASN A 137 -12.08 8.75 0.53
C ASN A 137 -12.87 9.49 1.62
N SER A 138 -12.45 9.35 2.88
CA SER A 138 -13.06 10.05 4.02
C SER A 138 -12.92 11.57 3.90
N ALA A 139 -11.83 12.07 3.32
CA ALA A 139 -11.65 13.48 3.03
C ALA A 139 -12.48 13.99 1.83
N GLY A 140 -13.27 13.13 1.19
CA GLY A 140 -14.20 13.49 0.11
C GLY A 140 -13.60 13.48 -1.29
N PHE A 141 -12.42 12.90 -1.48
CA PHE A 141 -11.86 12.69 -2.82
C PHE A 141 -12.60 11.56 -3.55
N ASN A 142 -12.75 11.71 -4.86
CA ASN A 142 -13.09 10.64 -5.78
C ASN A 142 -11.80 9.91 -6.17
N THR A 143 -11.50 8.81 -5.48
CA THR A 143 -10.22 8.10 -5.59
C THR A 143 -10.23 7.09 -6.72
N HIS A 144 -9.18 7.13 -7.55
CA HIS A 144 -8.97 6.18 -8.62
C HIS A 144 -7.63 5.46 -8.40
N TRP A 145 -7.61 4.14 -8.52
CA TRP A 145 -6.38 3.36 -8.50
C TRP A 145 -6.14 2.74 -9.88
N ILE A 146 -5.05 3.11 -10.54
CA ILE A 146 -4.67 2.60 -11.86
C ILE A 146 -3.35 1.87 -11.70
N SER A 147 -3.31 0.58 -12.02
CA SER A 147 -2.15 -0.27 -11.80
C SER A 147 -1.72 -0.98 -13.08
N ASN A 148 -0.42 -0.87 -13.39
CA ASN A 148 0.23 -1.69 -14.40
C ASN A 148 0.77 -3.03 -13.84
N GLN A 149 0.69 -3.25 -12.53
CA GLN A 149 1.03 -4.54 -11.93
C GLN A 149 -0.19 -5.45 -11.85
N GLU A 150 0.02 -6.76 -12.04
CA GLU A 150 -1.03 -7.76 -11.90
C GLU A 150 -1.58 -7.78 -10.48
N PRO A 151 -2.92 -7.83 -10.30
CA PRO A 151 -3.47 -8.20 -9.01
C PRO A 151 -3.09 -9.65 -8.73
N VAL A 152 -2.11 -9.87 -7.85
CA VAL A 152 -1.55 -11.20 -7.59
C VAL A 152 -2.64 -12.16 -7.09
N GLY A 153 -2.88 -13.24 -7.84
CA GLY A 153 -3.85 -14.29 -7.51
C GLY A 153 -3.44 -15.18 -6.32
N PHE A 154 -4.44 -15.79 -5.66
CA PHE A 154 -4.41 -16.65 -4.45
C PHE A 154 -3.81 -16.07 -3.16
N THR A 155 -2.95 -15.05 -3.24
CA THR A 155 -2.65 -14.17 -2.11
C THR A 155 -2.64 -12.74 -2.63
N GLU A 156 -3.71 -11.99 -2.34
CA GLU A 156 -3.78 -10.57 -2.66
C GLU A 156 -2.53 -9.87 -2.12
N SER A 157 -1.78 -9.19 -3.00
CA SER A 157 -0.64 -8.38 -2.59
C SER A 157 -1.15 -7.14 -1.84
N ILE A 158 -0.43 -6.69 -0.80
CA ILE A 158 -0.78 -5.47 -0.04
C ILE A 158 -1.08 -4.25 -0.96
N PRO A 159 -0.35 -4.00 -2.06
CA PRO A 159 -0.72 -2.97 -3.05
C PRO A 159 -2.13 -3.13 -3.63
N THR A 160 -2.51 -4.35 -4.00
CA THR A 160 -3.83 -4.66 -4.57
C THR A 160 -4.94 -4.39 -3.56
N ILE A 161 -4.70 -4.75 -2.30
CA ILE A 161 -5.65 -4.56 -1.20
C ILE A 161 -5.85 -3.09 -0.89
N ILE A 162 -4.75 -2.33 -0.75
CA ILE A 162 -4.87 -0.90 -0.50
C ILE A 162 -5.53 -0.20 -1.69
N GLY A 163 -5.21 -0.64 -2.91
CA GLY A 163 -5.81 -0.12 -4.13
C GLY A 163 -7.30 -0.43 -4.28
N SER A 164 -7.78 -1.57 -3.77
CA SER A 164 -9.20 -1.94 -3.84
C SER A 164 -10.10 -1.07 -2.97
N ALA A 165 -9.54 -0.35 -1.99
CA ALA A 165 -10.26 0.70 -1.27
C ALA A 165 -10.57 1.94 -2.14
N ALA A 166 -9.96 2.08 -3.32
CA ALA A 166 -10.30 3.20 -4.20
C ALA A 166 -11.76 3.07 -4.71
N LYS A 167 -12.43 4.20 -4.93
CA LYS A 167 -13.81 4.21 -5.46
C LYS A 167 -13.89 3.67 -6.88
N GLN A 168 -12.80 3.80 -7.65
CA GLN A 168 -12.64 3.19 -8.96
C GLN A 168 -11.26 2.52 -9.06
N THR A 169 -11.19 1.38 -9.73
CA THR A 169 -9.96 0.65 -9.98
C THR A 169 -9.82 0.27 -11.45
N SER A 170 -8.61 0.36 -11.98
CA SER A 170 -8.23 -0.10 -13.32
C SER A 170 -6.91 -0.87 -13.21
N PHE A 171 -6.96 -2.19 -13.35
CA PHE A 171 -5.77 -3.03 -13.46
C PHE A 171 -5.55 -3.35 -14.95
N LEU A 172 -4.38 -3.01 -15.49
CA LEU A 172 -4.08 -3.20 -16.91
C LEU A 172 -3.50 -4.60 -17.19
N ALA A 173 -2.62 -5.07 -16.31
CA ALA A 173 -2.05 -6.40 -16.39
C ALA A 173 -3.01 -7.44 -15.79
N THR A 174 -4.09 -7.77 -16.51
CA THR A 174 -5.05 -8.80 -16.09
C THR A 174 -4.86 -10.14 -16.78
N ASN A 175 -4.02 -10.18 -17.82
CA ASN A 175 -3.76 -11.38 -18.61
C ASN A 175 -2.26 -11.70 -18.57
N SER A 176 -1.93 -12.76 -17.85
CA SER A 176 -0.58 -13.31 -17.56
C SER A 176 0.24 -13.77 -18.77
N TYR A 177 -0.18 -13.42 -19.99
CA TYR A 177 0.48 -13.77 -21.25
C TYR A 177 1.13 -12.57 -21.96
N ASN A 178 0.80 -11.33 -21.57
CA ASN A 178 1.40 -10.13 -22.16
C ASN A 178 2.43 -9.51 -21.22
N TYR A 179 3.66 -10.00 -21.28
CA TYR A 179 4.84 -9.44 -20.60
C TYR A 179 5.29 -8.07 -21.18
N SER A 180 4.38 -7.30 -21.79
CA SER A 180 4.73 -6.15 -22.64
C SER A 180 3.80 -4.95 -22.45
N ILE A 181 3.22 -4.79 -21.26
CA ILE A 181 2.46 -3.58 -20.91
C ILE A 181 3.45 -2.58 -20.31
N TYR A 182 3.70 -1.49 -21.03
CA TYR A 182 4.60 -0.44 -20.56
C TYR A 182 3.85 0.48 -19.61
N ASP A 183 4.57 1.15 -18.70
CA ASP A 183 3.94 2.07 -17.74
C ASP A 183 3.19 3.24 -18.41
N GLU A 184 3.50 3.57 -19.67
CA GLU A 184 2.74 4.57 -20.44
C GLU A 184 1.28 4.15 -20.71
N ASP A 185 0.96 2.85 -20.62
CA ASP A 185 -0.40 2.34 -20.83
C ASP A 185 -1.36 2.76 -19.69
N VAL A 186 -0.84 3.30 -18.58
CA VAL A 186 -1.68 3.93 -17.54
C VAL A 186 -2.22 5.31 -17.96
N LEU A 187 -1.59 5.97 -18.94
CA LEU A 187 -1.93 7.35 -19.33
C LEU A 187 -3.34 7.48 -19.91
N PRO A 188 -3.85 6.58 -20.77
CA PRO A 188 -5.24 6.61 -21.22
C PRO A 188 -6.26 6.51 -20.07
N GLU A 189 -6.02 5.66 -19.08
CA GLU A 189 -6.88 5.53 -17.90
C GLU A 189 -6.80 6.78 -17.00
N LEU A 190 -5.60 7.34 -16.84
CA LEU A 190 -5.42 8.63 -16.15
C LEU A 190 -6.23 9.73 -16.85
N ALA A 191 -6.14 9.84 -18.17
CA ALA A 191 -6.88 10.82 -18.94
C ALA A 191 -8.42 10.64 -18.83
N LYS A 192 -8.91 9.40 -18.67
CA LYS A 192 -10.33 9.14 -18.36
C LYS A 192 -10.70 9.60 -16.96
N ALA A 193 -9.86 9.29 -15.96
CA ALA A 193 -10.09 9.68 -14.57
C ALA A 193 -10.15 11.21 -14.42
N LEU A 194 -9.25 11.95 -15.09
CA LEU A 194 -9.13 13.40 -15.01
C LEU A 194 -10.24 14.21 -15.72
N LYS A 195 -11.14 13.56 -16.48
CA LYS A 195 -12.23 14.25 -17.21
C LYS A 195 -13.41 14.66 -16.32
N ARG A 196 -13.46 14.24 -15.05
CA ARG A 196 -14.60 14.53 -14.16
C ARG A 196 -14.45 15.93 -13.55
N ASN A 197 -14.86 16.94 -14.31
CA ASN A 197 -14.81 18.34 -13.90
C ASN A 197 -15.66 18.59 -12.64
N GLY A 198 -15.14 19.41 -11.71
CA GLY A 198 -15.88 19.89 -10.54
C GLY A 198 -15.83 18.99 -9.31
N GLU A 199 -15.17 17.83 -9.39
CA GLU A 199 -14.96 16.93 -8.25
C GLU A 199 -13.55 17.08 -7.67
N ARG A 200 -13.39 16.75 -6.38
CA ARG A 200 -12.06 16.51 -5.80
C ARG A 200 -11.60 15.14 -6.24
N GLN A 201 -10.43 15.03 -6.85
CA GLN A 201 -9.91 13.78 -7.39
C GLN A 201 -8.54 13.48 -6.83
N LEU A 202 -8.31 12.22 -6.51
CA LEU A 202 -6.98 11.72 -6.18
C LEU A 202 -6.76 10.43 -6.95
N VAL A 203 -5.85 10.46 -7.91
CA VAL A 203 -5.54 9.32 -8.78
C VAL A 203 -4.20 8.72 -8.35
N PHE A 204 -4.19 7.45 -7.99
CA PHE A 204 -2.99 6.68 -7.68
C PHE A 204 -2.57 5.91 -8.93
N LEU A 205 -1.33 6.09 -9.37
CA LEU A 205 -0.72 5.35 -10.47
C LEU A 205 0.32 4.40 -9.90
N HIS A 206 0.12 3.09 -10.05
CA HIS A 206 1.04 2.07 -9.57
C HIS A 206 1.79 1.45 -10.76
N LEU A 207 3.08 1.74 -10.84
CA LEU A 207 3.95 1.45 -11.98
C LEU A 207 4.72 0.14 -11.77
N ILE A 208 5.17 -0.50 -12.87
CA ILE A 208 6.18 -1.57 -12.80
C ILE A 208 7.59 -0.99 -12.64
N GLY A 209 7.80 0.26 -13.04
CA GLY A 209 9.02 1.02 -12.82
C GLY A 209 10.25 0.31 -13.40
N THR A 210 11.32 0.22 -12.61
CA THR A 210 12.56 -0.46 -13.01
C THR A 210 12.65 -1.88 -12.44
N HIS A 211 11.51 -2.50 -12.11
CA HIS A 211 11.48 -3.91 -11.71
C HIS A 211 11.95 -4.79 -12.88
N ARG A 212 12.59 -5.93 -12.59
CA ARG A 212 12.95 -6.88 -13.65
C ARG A 212 11.69 -7.37 -14.34
N LEU A 213 11.56 -7.08 -15.63
CA LEU A 213 10.78 -7.89 -16.56
C LEU A 213 11.56 -9.21 -16.68
N ILE A 214 11.02 -10.30 -16.15
CA ILE A 214 11.57 -11.65 -16.33
C ILE A 214 11.03 -12.19 -17.64
#